data_AF-T0JSQ3-F1
#
_entry.id   AF-T0JSQ3-F1
#
_cell.length_a   1.000
_cell.length_b   1.000
_cell.length_c   1.000
_cell.angle_alpha   90.00
_cell.angle_beta   90.00
_cell.angle_gamma   90.00
#
_symmetry.space_group_name_H-M   'P 1'
#
loop_
_entity.id
_entity.type
_entity.pdbx_description
1 polymer ?
#
loop_
_entity_poly.entity_id
_entity_poly.type
_entity_poly.pdbx_seq_one_letter_code
_entity_poly.pdbx_strand_id
1 'polypeptide(L)'
;MLNKKIKLFEKLRDKGIFWSYSKSANYEEIGSHLFIEHLLKYGDFDDIKIGFELFEKRYIKKIWKEKLKPDKSFIKTNLMLARVFFGMDVESNYFKGIKNARFEKLKLLAS
;
A
#
# COMPACT_ATOMS: atom_id res chain seq x y z
N MET A 1 -19.21 2.84 9.14
CA MET A 1 -18.03 2.60 8.28
C MET A 1 -16.73 2.50 9.08
N LEU A 2 -16.49 3.35 10.09
CA LEU A 2 -15.27 3.32 10.92
C LEU A 2 -15.02 1.93 11.55
N ASN A 3 -16.04 1.33 12.16
CA ASN A 3 -15.91 -0.01 12.77
C ASN A 3 -15.46 -1.10 11.78
N LYS A 4 -15.80 -1.00 10.50
CA LYS A 4 -15.34 -1.96 9.48
C LYS A 4 -13.85 -1.77 9.17
N LYS A 5 -13.35 -0.52 9.19
CA LYS A 5 -11.93 -0.20 8.98
C LYS A 5 -11.08 -0.72 10.15
N ILE A 6 -11.53 -0.49 11.38
CA ILE A 6 -10.88 -1.00 12.59
C ILE A 6 -10.81 -2.53 12.55
N LYS A 7 -11.93 -3.21 12.23
CA LYS A 7 -11.94 -4.68 12.08
C LYS A 7 -10.96 -5.21 11.03
N LEU A 8 -10.89 -4.54 9.87
CA LEU A 8 -9.91 -4.93 8.84
C LEU A 8 -8.48 -4.71 9.34
N PHE A 9 -8.22 -3.59 10.01
CA PHE A 9 -6.92 -3.30 10.61
C PHE A 9 -6.52 -4.36 11.64
N GLU A 10 -7.39 -4.69 12.59
CA GLU A 10 -7.14 -5.72 13.60
C GLU A 10 -6.86 -7.08 12.96
N LYS A 11 -7.65 -7.49 11.96
CA LYS A 11 -7.39 -8.72 11.18
C LYS A 11 -5.97 -8.73 10.59
N LEU A 12 -5.53 -7.63 9.98
CA LEU A 12 -4.21 -7.54 9.33
C LEU A 12 -3.08 -7.46 10.37
N ARG A 13 -3.31 -6.79 11.50
CA ARG A 13 -2.39 -6.78 12.65
C ARG A 13 -2.19 -8.18 13.20
N ASP A 14 -3.27 -8.92 13.39
CA ASP A 14 -3.23 -10.27 13.95
C ASP A 14 -2.58 -11.26 12.96
N LYS A 15 -2.64 -10.99 11.64
CA LYS A 15 -1.85 -11.67 10.59
C LYS A 15 -0.37 -11.30 10.58
N GLY A 16 0.08 -10.32 11.38
CA GLY A 16 1.47 -9.89 11.46
C GLY A 16 1.91 -8.93 10.36
N ILE A 17 0.99 -8.30 9.62
CA ILE A 17 1.35 -7.37 8.52
C ILE A 17 2.09 -6.12 9.02
N PHE A 18 1.84 -5.73 10.27
CA PHE A 18 2.48 -4.60 10.94
C PHE A 18 3.68 -5.03 11.79
N TRP A 19 4.49 -6.00 11.33
CA TRP A 19 5.61 -6.60 12.07
C TRP A 19 6.66 -5.61 12.60
N SER A 20 6.78 -4.43 12.00
CA SER A 20 7.69 -3.36 12.44
C SER A 20 7.08 -2.40 13.47
N TYR A 21 5.84 -2.62 13.89
CA TYR A 21 5.10 -1.77 14.82
C TYR A 21 4.78 -2.51 16.12
N SER A 22 4.37 -1.75 17.15
CA SER A 22 3.93 -2.35 18.41
C SER A 22 2.75 -3.30 18.17
N LYS A 23 2.77 -4.45 18.84
CA LYS A 23 1.63 -5.39 18.85
C LYS A 23 0.36 -4.76 19.44
N SER A 24 0.52 -3.75 20.30
CA SER A 24 -0.59 -3.00 20.90
C SER A 24 -1.06 -1.82 20.05
N ALA A 25 -0.45 -1.59 18.88
CA ALA A 25 -0.83 -0.46 18.03
C ALA A 25 -2.29 -0.56 17.60
N ASN A 26 -3.01 0.56 17.69
CA ASN A 26 -4.39 0.68 17.22
C ASN A 26 -4.48 1.44 15.89
N TYR A 27 -5.68 1.44 15.30
CA TYR A 27 -5.91 2.03 13.99
C TYR A 27 -5.70 3.55 13.99
N GLU A 28 -6.04 4.22 15.09
CA GLU A 28 -5.93 5.66 15.27
C GLU A 28 -4.46 6.10 15.33
N GLU A 29 -3.61 5.34 16.03
CA GLU A 29 -2.16 5.56 16.12
C GLU A 29 -1.45 5.34 14.79
N ILE A 30 -1.79 4.25 14.08
CA ILE A 30 -1.21 3.92 12.77
C ILE A 30 -1.68 4.91 11.70
N GLY A 31 -2.97 5.26 11.75
CA GLY A 31 -3.61 6.15 10.79
C GLY A 31 -3.88 5.50 9.44
N SER A 32 -4.87 6.04 8.73
CA SER A 32 -5.34 5.48 7.45
C SER A 32 -4.26 5.40 6.37
N HIS A 33 -3.33 6.36 6.35
CA HIS A 33 -2.30 6.42 5.31
C HIS A 33 -1.35 5.22 5.38
N LEU A 34 -0.78 4.97 6.56
CA LEU A 34 0.14 3.88 6.80
C LEU A 34 -0.56 2.52 6.73
N PHE A 35 -1.80 2.48 7.22
CA PHE A 35 -2.66 1.31 7.11
C PHE A 35 -2.83 0.87 5.65
N ILE A 36 -3.26 1.78 4.77
CA ILE A 36 -3.46 1.49 3.35
C ILE A 36 -2.14 1.12 2.68
N GLU A 37 -1.02 1.78 3.02
CA GLU A 37 0.29 1.41 2.50
C GLU A 37 0.61 -0.07 2.77
N HIS A 38 0.44 -0.52 4.03
CA HIS A 38 0.72 -1.90 4.42
C HIS A 38 -0.29 -2.89 3.82
N LEU A 39 -1.57 -2.52 3.80
CA LEU A 39 -2.62 -3.30 3.16
C LEU A 39 -2.29 -3.58 1.70
N LEU A 40 -1.87 -2.57 0.94
CA LEU A 40 -1.54 -2.74 -0.48
C LEU A 40 -0.24 -3.52 -0.71
N LYS A 41 0.72 -3.46 0.23
CA LYS A 41 2.01 -4.17 0.12
C LYS A 41 1.90 -5.64 0.45
N TYR A 42 1.15 -5.96 1.51
CA TYR A 42 1.23 -7.26 2.18
C TYR A 42 -0.13 -7.92 2.43
N GLY A 43 -1.24 -7.21 2.25
CA GLY A 43 -2.57 -7.79 2.32
C GLY A 43 -2.78 -8.82 1.21
N ASP A 44 -3.59 -9.83 1.48
CA ASP A 44 -4.04 -10.76 0.45
C ASP A 44 -5.08 -10.08 -0.48
N PHE A 45 -5.46 -10.77 -1.55
CA PHE A 45 -6.37 -10.21 -2.55
C PHE A 45 -7.73 -9.82 -1.95
N ASP A 46 -8.27 -10.64 -1.04
CA ASP A 46 -9.56 -10.40 -0.41
C ASP A 46 -9.49 -9.22 0.56
N ASP A 47 -8.40 -9.10 1.33
CA ASP A 47 -8.14 -7.96 2.20
C ASP A 47 -8.08 -6.66 1.38
N ILE A 48 -7.36 -6.66 0.26
CA ILE A 48 -7.26 -5.50 -0.63
C ILE A 48 -8.64 -5.14 -1.17
N LYS A 49 -9.43 -6.12 -1.62
CA LYS A 49 -10.81 -5.90 -2.09
C LYS A 49 -11.67 -5.20 -1.03
N ILE A 50 -11.64 -5.68 0.22
CA ILE A 50 -12.34 -5.02 1.34
C ILE A 50 -11.80 -3.59 1.54
N GLY A 51 -10.49 -3.38 1.41
CA GLY A 51 -9.89 -2.04 1.42
C GLY A 51 -10.51 -1.09 0.41
N PHE A 52 -10.70 -1.55 -0.84
CA PHE A 52 -11.34 -0.76 -1.90
C PHE A 52 -12.84 -0.51 -1.68
N GLU A 53 -13.51 -1.34 -0.87
CA GLU A 53 -14.89 -1.11 -0.44
C GLU A 53 -14.98 -0.08 0.72
N LEU A 54 -13.95 0.00 1.56
CA LEU A 54 -13.93 0.83 2.76
C LEU A 54 -13.32 2.22 2.58
N PHE A 55 -12.43 2.40 1.60
CA PHE A 55 -11.76 3.67 1.34
C PHE A 55 -12.00 4.14 -0.09
N GLU A 56 -12.01 5.46 -0.26
CA GLU A 56 -12.16 6.04 -1.58
C GLU A 56 -11.01 5.61 -2.49
N LYS A 57 -11.35 5.06 -3.66
CA LYS A 57 -10.40 4.63 -4.68
C LYS A 57 -9.37 5.70 -5.03
N ARG A 58 -9.76 6.99 -5.01
CA ARG A 58 -8.84 8.13 -5.26
C ARG A 58 -7.76 8.23 -4.17
N TYR A 59 -8.13 8.06 -2.91
CA TYR A 59 -7.20 8.10 -1.78
C TYR A 59 -6.25 6.91 -1.79
N ILE A 60 -6.75 5.70 -2.03
CA ILE A 60 -5.92 4.50 -2.20
C ILE A 60 -4.93 4.69 -3.37
N LYS A 61 -5.41 5.22 -4.51
CA LYS A 61 -4.56 5.49 -5.69
C LYS A 61 -3.45 6.49 -5.40
N LYS A 62 -3.72 7.51 -4.57
CA LYS A 62 -2.71 8.48 -4.12
C LYS A 62 -1.58 7.77 -3.35
N ILE A 63 -1.93 6.99 -2.32
CA ILE A 63 -0.96 6.27 -1.50
C ILE A 63 -0.17 5.25 -2.34
N TRP A 64 -0.85 4.52 -3.21
CA TRP A 64 -0.20 3.59 -4.15
C TRP A 64 0.85 4.30 -5.02
N LYS A 65 0.51 5.45 -5.63
CA LYS A 65 1.44 6.23 -6.46
C LYS A 65 2.65 6.75 -5.67
N GLU A 66 2.44 7.18 -4.43
CA GLU A 66 3.47 7.77 -3.59
C GLU A 66 4.41 6.73 -2.97
N LYS A 67 3.87 5.57 -2.55
CA LYS A 67 4.58 4.62 -1.67
C LYS A 67 4.97 3.31 -2.33
N LEU A 68 4.14 2.77 -3.23
CA LEU A 68 4.32 1.42 -3.79
C LEU A 68 4.79 1.44 -5.24
N LYS A 69 4.15 2.27 -6.07
CA LYS A 69 4.47 2.41 -7.50
C LYS A 69 5.96 2.63 -7.80
N PRO A 70 6.73 3.45 -7.04
CA PRO A 70 8.16 3.62 -7.28
C PRO A 70 9.04 2.52 -6.65
N ASP A 71 8.48 1.62 -5.84
CA ASP A 71 9.22 0.53 -5.23
C ASP A 71 9.30 -0.67 -6.19
N LYS A 72 10.52 -0.96 -6.66
CA LYS A 72 10.78 -2.02 -7.63
C LYS A 72 10.61 -3.43 -7.04
N SER A 73 10.59 -3.57 -5.72
CA SER A 73 10.34 -4.85 -5.05
C SER A 73 8.91 -5.33 -5.27
N PHE A 74 7.99 -4.41 -5.58
CA PHE A 74 6.56 -4.69 -5.71
C PHE A 74 6.04 -4.61 -7.15
N ILE A 75 6.86 -4.86 -8.19
CA ILE A 75 6.43 -4.74 -9.60
C ILE A 75 5.20 -5.60 -9.92
N LYS A 76 5.16 -6.87 -9.46
CA LYS A 76 4.01 -7.76 -9.70
C LYS A 76 2.75 -7.26 -9.00
N THR A 77 2.87 -6.84 -7.74
CA THR A 77 1.78 -6.24 -6.96
C THR A 77 1.29 -4.95 -7.60
N ASN A 78 2.20 -4.09 -8.05
CA ASN A 78 1.89 -2.84 -8.76
C ASN A 78 1.13 -3.11 -10.06
N LEU A 79 1.53 -4.13 -10.82
CA LEU A 79 0.84 -4.54 -12.04
C LEU A 79 -0.59 -5.02 -11.74
N MET A 80 -0.75 -5.88 -10.73
CA MET A 80 -2.06 -6.37 -10.29
C MET A 80 -2.96 -5.21 -9.82
N LEU A 81 -2.46 -4.33 -8.96
CA LEU A 81 -3.20 -3.15 -8.49
C LEU A 81 -3.62 -2.24 -9.65
N ALA A 82 -2.71 -1.98 -10.58
CA ALA A 82 -2.98 -1.15 -11.75
C ALA A 82 -4.08 -1.72 -12.63
N ARG A 83 -3.98 -3.00 -12.99
CA ARG A 83 -4.93 -3.66 -13.90
C ARG A 83 -6.28 -3.91 -13.22
N VAL A 84 -6.28 -4.63 -12.10
CA VAL A 84 -7.49 -5.15 -11.47
C VAL A 84 -8.26 -4.05 -10.74
N PHE A 85 -7.56 -3.26 -9.92
CA PHE A 85 -8.23 -2.30 -9.03
C PHE A 85 -8.31 -0.90 -9.63
N PHE A 86 -7.32 -0.47 -10.42
CA PHE A 86 -7.30 0.86 -11.03
C PHE A 86 -7.77 0.90 -12.48
N GLY A 87 -8.03 -0.25 -13.12
CA GLY A 87 -8.53 -0.33 -14.50
C GLY A 87 -7.55 0.24 -15.52
N MET A 88 -6.25 0.12 -15.26
CA MET A 88 -5.19 0.62 -16.14
C MET A 88 -4.72 -0.47 -17.09
N ASP A 89 -4.66 -0.16 -18.38
CA ASP A 89 -4.03 -1.02 -19.37
C ASP A 89 -2.53 -0.72 -19.45
N VAL A 90 -1.74 -1.45 -18.64
CA VAL A 90 -0.29 -1.28 -18.53
C VAL A 90 0.41 -2.62 -18.44
N GLU A 91 1.65 -2.69 -18.93
CA GLU A 91 2.53 -3.84 -18.76
C GLU A 91 3.53 -3.65 -17.61
N SER A 92 4.21 -4.73 -17.19
CA SER A 92 5.22 -4.69 -16.12
C SER A 92 6.35 -3.69 -16.40
N ASN A 93 6.70 -3.47 -17.68
CA ASN A 93 7.73 -2.52 -18.11
C ASN A 93 7.41 -1.07 -17.72
N TYR A 94 6.12 -0.73 -17.56
CA TYR A 94 5.68 0.58 -17.08
C TYR A 94 6.29 0.97 -15.72
N PHE A 95 6.59 -0.01 -14.87
CA PHE A 95 7.12 0.22 -13.52
C PHE A 95 8.65 0.19 -13.44
N LYS A 96 9.35 -0.37 -14.44
CA LYS A 96 10.81 -0.52 -14.41
C LYS A 96 11.57 0.81 -14.53
N GLY A 97 10.99 1.76 -15.28
CA GLY A 97 11.58 3.09 -15.53
C GLY A 97 11.25 4.16 -14.47
N ILE A 98 10.46 3.84 -13.45
CA ILE A 98 10.03 4.82 -12.45
C ILE A 98 11.17 5.06 -11.45
N LYS A 99 11.60 6.32 -11.34
CA LYS A 99 12.59 6.76 -10.35
C LYS A 99 11.94 6.83 -8.96
N ASN A 100 12.63 6.31 -7.95
CA ASN A 100 12.20 6.42 -6.56
C ASN A 100 12.79 7.68 -5.94
N ALA A 101 11.96 8.71 -5.71
CA ALA A 101 12.41 10.00 -5.21
C ALA A 101 13.14 9.90 -3.86
N ARG A 102 12.75 8.96 -2.98
CA ARG A 102 13.43 8.72 -1.70
C ARG A 102 14.83 8.14 -1.92
N PHE A 103 14.95 7.17 -2.81
CA PHE A 103 16.23 6.57 -3.16
C PHE A 103 17.18 7.59 -3.79
N GLU A 104 16.69 8.44 -4.69
CA GLU A 104 17.48 9.51 -5.30
C GLU A 104 17.90 10.57 -4.27
N LYS A 105 17.02 10.94 -3.32
CA LYS A 105 17.40 11.82 -2.21
C LYS A 105 18.49 11.22 -1.32
N LEU A 106 18.42 9.92 -1.03
CA LEU A 106 19.45 9.22 -0.25
C LEU A 106 20.79 9.18 -0.97
N LYS A 107 20.80 8.98 -2.30
CA LYS A 107 22.02 9.07 -3.11
C LYS A 107 22.69 10.45 -2.99
N LEU A 108 21.91 11.52 -3.07
CA LEU A 108 22.42 12.90 -2.95
C LEU A 108 23.00 13.21 -1.56
N LEU A 109 22.59 12.48 -0.53
CA LEU A 109 23.11 12.65 0.83
C LEU A 109 24.35 11.79 1.10
N ALA A 110 24.64 10.82 0.24
CA ALA A 110 25.79 9.93 0.33
C ALA A 110 26.97 10.35 -0.57
N SER A 111 26.78 11.42 -1.35
CA SER A 111 27.78 12.08 -2.21
C SER A 111 28.29 13.36 -1.56
#